data_AF-Q57KB8-F1
#
_entry.id   AF-Q57KB8-F1
#
_cell.length_a   1.000
_cell.length_b   1.000
_cell.length_c   1.000
_cell.angle_alpha   90.00
_cell.angle_beta   90.00
_cell.angle_gamma   90.00
#
_symmetry.space_group_name_H-M   'P 1'
#
loop_
_entity.id
_entity.type
_entity.pdbx_description
1 polymer ?
#
loop_
_entity_poly.entity_id
_entity_poly.type
_entity_poly.pdbx_seq_one_letter_code
_entity_poly.pdbx_strand_id
1 'polypeptide(L)'
;MKKQQGYTLIETVVAMSLIIILSATGLYGWQRWQQQQRLWQTACQVRDYLLQLREDAHWHNRDHILRVVSEGGSWCFVSSVATQTSCTPSSPFVFTPDWRDVVLADITPSLAFFGLRNTAWAGHIVLKNAAGEWRLVVSSWGRIRLCERNEAATCQ
;
A
#
# COMPACT_ATOMS: atom_id res chain seq x y z
N MET A 1 -63.21 -7.99 -14.40
CA MET A 1 -62.37 -9.03 -13.76
C MET A 1 -60.93 -8.83 -14.24
N LYS A 2 -59.98 -8.50 -13.35
CA LYS A 2 -58.57 -8.31 -13.74
C LYS A 2 -57.93 -9.69 -13.98
N LYS A 3 -57.46 -9.97 -15.20
CA LYS A 3 -56.64 -11.15 -15.48
C LYS A 3 -55.32 -10.99 -14.71
N GLN A 4 -55.02 -11.91 -13.79
CA GLN A 4 -53.69 -11.98 -13.21
C GLN A 4 -52.72 -12.45 -14.29
N GLN A 5 -51.80 -11.57 -14.71
CA GLN A 5 -50.68 -11.94 -15.56
C GLN A 5 -49.62 -12.58 -14.68
N GLY A 6 -49.62 -13.91 -14.62
CA GLY A 6 -48.52 -14.67 -14.02
C GLY A 6 -47.31 -14.65 -14.95
N TYR A 7 -46.11 -14.60 -14.37
CA TYR A 7 -44.86 -14.71 -15.12
C TYR A 7 -44.70 -16.12 -15.69
N THR A 8 -44.22 -16.21 -16.93
CA THR A 8 -43.93 -17.51 -17.54
C THR A 8 -42.63 -18.09 -16.99
N LEU A 9 -42.49 -19.42 -16.97
CA LEU A 9 -41.25 -20.09 -16.52
C LEU A 9 -40.02 -19.59 -17.28
N ILE A 10 -40.16 -19.33 -18.59
CA ILE A 10 -39.04 -18.85 -19.40
C ILE A 10 -38.66 -17.40 -19.07
N GLU A 11 -39.65 -16.56 -18.75
CA GLU A 11 -39.43 -15.17 -18.36
C GLU A 11 -38.69 -15.07 -17.02
N THR A 12 -39.05 -15.90 -16.04
CA THR A 12 -38.33 -15.93 -14.76
C THR A 12 -36.91 -16.49 -14.91
N VAL A 13 -36.70 -17.51 -15.76
CA VAL A 13 -35.36 -18.04 -16.06
C VAL A 13 -34.49 -16.99 -16.76
N VAL A 14 -35.03 -16.26 -17.74
CA VAL A 14 -34.30 -15.16 -18.40
C VAL A 14 -33.97 -14.06 -17.40
N ALA A 15 -34.93 -13.62 -16.59
CA ALA A 15 -34.68 -12.59 -15.57
C ALA A 15 -33.60 -13.02 -14.55
N MET A 16 -33.66 -14.26 -14.04
CA MET A 16 -32.64 -14.79 -13.13
C MET A 16 -31.27 -14.87 -13.81
N SER A 17 -31.20 -15.28 -15.07
CA SER A 17 -29.92 -15.35 -15.80
C SER A 17 -29.25 -13.98 -15.94
N LEU A 18 -30.03 -12.93 -16.24
CA LEU A 18 -29.53 -11.56 -16.32
C LEU A 18 -29.02 -11.06 -14.96
N ILE A 19 -29.73 -11.35 -13.87
CA ILE A 19 -29.32 -10.98 -12.51
C ILE A 19 -27.98 -11.63 -12.16
N ILE A 20 -27.80 -12.92 -12.49
CA ILE A 20 -26.55 -13.66 -12.21
C ILE A 20 -25.38 -13.05 -12.99
N ILE A 21 -25.54 -12.76 -14.28
CA ILE A 21 -24.48 -12.17 -15.12
C ILE A 21 -24.05 -10.79 -14.59
N LEU A 22 -25.02 -9.94 -14.23
CA LEU A 22 -24.74 -8.61 -13.70
C LEU A 22 -24.09 -8.67 -12.30
N SER A 23 -24.54 -9.60 -11.46
CA SER A 23 -23.97 -9.80 -10.12
C SER A 23 -22.52 -10.29 -10.20
N ALA A 24 -22.23 -11.23 -11.10
CA ALA A 24 -20.89 -11.79 -11.28
C ALA A 24 -19.88 -10.74 -11.78
N THR A 25 -20.28 -9.92 -12.76
CA THR A 25 -19.43 -8.83 -13.28
C THR A 25 -19.21 -7.74 -12.24
N GLY A 26 -20.25 -7.40 -11.46
CA GLY A 26 -20.13 -6.49 -10.32
C GLY A 26 -19.15 -6.99 -9.25
N LEU A 27 -19.20 -8.28 -8.91
CA LEU A 27 -18.32 -8.88 -7.91
C LEU A 27 -16.84 -8.84 -8.34
N TYR A 28 -16.55 -9.18 -9.60
CA TYR A 28 -15.18 -9.17 -10.12
C TYR A 28 -14.60 -7.74 -10.16
N GLY A 29 -15.40 -6.76 -10.62
CA GLY A 29 -15.01 -5.35 -10.60
C GLY A 29 -14.75 -4.85 -9.18
N TRP A 30 -15.61 -5.23 -8.23
CA TRP A 30 -15.46 -4.88 -6.81
C TRP A 30 -14.18 -5.44 -6.19
N GLN A 31 -13.85 -6.71 -6.46
CA GLN A 31 -12.62 -7.32 -5.95
C GLN A 31 -11.38 -6.58 -6.47
N ARG A 32 -11.32 -6.26 -7.76
CA ARG A 32 -10.21 -5.51 -8.34
C ARG A 32 -10.08 -4.11 -7.72
N TRP A 33 -11.20 -3.41 -7.57
CA TRP A 33 -11.21 -2.09 -6.92
C TRP A 33 -10.73 -2.16 -5.47
N GLN A 34 -11.18 -3.16 -4.70
CA GLN A 34 -10.74 -3.35 -3.32
C GLN A 34 -9.23 -3.60 -3.23
N GLN A 35 -8.67 -4.39 -4.15
CA GLN A 35 -7.22 -4.61 -4.22
C GLN A 35 -6.45 -3.31 -4.54
N GLN A 36 -6.97 -2.47 -5.44
CA GLN A 36 -6.37 -1.15 -5.70
C GLN A 36 -6.38 -0.25 -4.45
N GLN A 37 -7.49 -0.23 -3.72
CA GLN A 37 -7.61 0.56 -2.49
C GLN A 37 -6.64 0.11 -1.40
N ARG A 38 -6.49 -1.20 -1.19
CA ARG A 38 -5.52 -1.74 -0.21
C ARG A 38 -4.10 -1.33 -0.54
N LEU A 39 -3.71 -1.46 -1.81
CA LEU A 39 -2.37 -1.07 -2.25
C LEU A 39 -2.13 0.43 -2.06
N TRP A 40 -3.09 1.28 -2.45
CA TRP A 40 -3.03 2.72 -2.26
C TRP A 40 -2.92 3.10 -0.78
N GLN A 41 -3.75 2.50 0.09
CA GLN A 41 -3.70 2.73 1.54
C GLN A 41 -2.32 2.37 2.11
N THR A 42 -1.78 1.20 1.79
CA THR A 42 -0.44 0.81 2.26
C THR A 42 0.64 1.74 1.72
N ALA A 43 0.54 2.19 0.46
CA ALA A 43 1.49 3.13 -0.11
C ALA A 43 1.47 4.49 0.61
N CYS A 44 0.29 5.03 0.92
CA CYS A 44 0.13 6.24 1.74
C CYS A 44 0.68 6.04 3.15
N GLN A 45 0.36 4.92 3.80
CA GLN A 45 0.87 4.62 5.15
C GLN A 45 2.41 4.54 5.19
N VAL A 46 3.04 3.92 4.19
CA VAL A 46 4.51 3.90 4.08
C VAL A 46 5.05 5.31 3.89
N ARG A 47 4.43 6.13 3.04
CA ARG A 47 4.83 7.54 2.87
C ARG A 47 4.78 8.30 4.20
N ASP A 48 3.68 8.17 4.93
CA ASP A 48 3.48 8.87 6.20
C ASP A 48 4.48 8.40 7.27
N TYR A 49 4.76 7.10 7.32
CA TYR A 49 5.82 6.54 8.17
C TYR A 49 7.21 7.10 7.81
N LEU A 50 7.56 7.16 6.52
CA LEU A 50 8.84 7.76 6.09
C LEU A 50 8.93 9.25 6.44
N LEU A 51 7.82 9.99 6.30
CA LEU A 51 7.74 11.39 6.72
C LEU A 51 7.99 11.53 8.22
N GLN A 52 7.36 10.66 9.02
CA GLN A 52 7.57 10.64 10.46
C GLN A 52 9.03 10.36 10.83
N LEU A 53 9.70 9.41 10.17
CA LEU A 53 11.13 9.14 10.40
C LEU A 53 11.99 10.36 10.06
N ARG A 54 11.67 11.08 8.97
CA ARG A 54 12.38 12.29 8.58
C ARG A 54 12.22 13.40 9.63
N GLU A 55 11.00 13.66 10.06
CA GLU A 55 10.74 14.69 11.07
C GLU A 55 11.40 14.35 12.41
N ASP A 56 11.35 13.08 12.83
CA ASP A 56 12.01 12.64 14.04
C ASP A 56 13.55 12.74 13.94
N ALA A 57 14.12 12.37 12.80
CA ALA A 57 15.55 12.53 12.52
C ALA A 57 15.97 14.00 12.64
N HIS A 58 15.19 14.91 12.03
CA HIS A 58 15.46 16.34 12.05
C HIS A 58 15.32 16.94 13.45
N TRP A 59 14.24 16.62 14.16
CA TRP A 59 13.96 17.16 15.48
C TRP A 59 14.96 16.70 16.54
N HIS A 60 15.29 15.40 16.55
CA HIS A 60 16.19 14.81 17.55
C HIS A 60 17.65 14.75 17.08
N ASN A 61 17.95 15.26 15.88
CA ASN A 61 19.27 15.22 15.25
C ASN A 61 19.92 13.82 15.32
N ARG A 62 19.15 12.80 14.94
CA ARG A 62 19.58 11.39 14.93
C ARG A 62 19.26 10.74 13.59
N ASP A 63 20.03 9.72 13.24
CA ASP A 63 19.90 9.09 11.93
C ASP A 63 18.98 7.86 12.01
N HIS A 64 18.06 7.76 11.05
CA HIS A 64 17.14 6.64 10.90
C HIS A 64 17.52 5.85 9.65
N ILE A 65 18.18 4.72 9.84
CA ILE A 65 18.50 3.78 8.75
C ILE A 65 17.40 2.73 8.71
N LEU A 66 16.76 2.61 7.55
CA LEU A 66 15.66 1.70 7.32
C LEU A 66 16.17 0.28 7.06
N ARG A 67 15.65 -0.68 7.82
CA ARG A 67 15.87 -2.11 7.60
C ARG A 67 14.54 -2.79 7.30
N VAL A 68 14.59 -3.74 6.38
CA VAL A 68 13.45 -4.62 6.10
C VAL A 68 13.62 -5.90 6.87
N VAL A 69 12.57 -6.32 7.55
CA VAL A 69 12.48 -7.62 8.19
C VAL A 69 11.29 -8.34 7.58
N SER A 70 11.46 -9.61 7.22
CA SER A 70 10.36 -10.47 6.78
C SER A 70 10.08 -11.49 7.86
N GLU A 71 8.84 -11.48 8.35
CA GLU A 71 8.38 -12.32 9.46
C GLU A 71 6.95 -12.81 9.16
N GLY A 72 6.71 -14.12 9.33
CA GLY A 72 5.37 -14.70 9.21
C GLY A 72 4.70 -14.55 7.83
N GLY A 73 5.47 -14.41 6.75
CA GLY A 73 4.94 -14.17 5.40
C GLY A 73 4.51 -12.71 5.14
N SER A 74 4.77 -11.82 6.08
CA SER A 74 4.69 -10.37 5.91
C SER A 74 6.08 -9.73 5.91
N TRP A 75 6.13 -8.44 5.62
CA TRP A 75 7.32 -7.61 5.73
C TRP A 75 7.03 -6.45 6.68
N CYS A 76 8.07 -5.92 7.31
CA CYS A 76 7.98 -4.72 8.12
C CYS A 76 9.23 -3.86 7.91
N PHE A 77 9.10 -2.58 8.23
CA PHE A 77 10.24 -1.69 8.32
C PHE A 77 10.60 -1.43 9.76
N VAL A 78 11.89 -1.45 10.04
CA VAL A 78 12.46 -1.19 11.36
C VAL A 78 13.54 -0.12 11.20
N SER A 79 13.41 1.00 11.90
CA SER A 79 14.49 1.99 11.97
C SER A 79 15.64 1.50 12.85
N SER A 80 16.87 1.90 12.55
CA SER A 80 18.06 1.69 13.40
C SER A 80 17.91 2.20 14.84
N VAL A 81 17.01 3.16 15.08
CA VAL A 81 16.73 3.70 16.41
C VAL A 81 15.77 2.81 17.23
N ALA A 82 15.02 1.93 16.56
CA ALA A 82 14.18 0.98 17.27
C ALA A 82 15.07 -0.02 18.03
N THR A 83 14.77 -0.25 19.30
CA THR A 83 15.48 -1.22 20.16
C THR A 83 15.21 -2.67 19.78
N GLN A 84 14.18 -2.90 18.97
CA GLN A 84 13.70 -4.21 18.56
C GLN A 84 14.07 -4.50 17.10
N THR A 85 14.21 -5.80 16.79
CA THR A 85 14.54 -6.28 15.44
C THR A 85 13.40 -7.11 14.82
N SER A 86 12.28 -7.27 15.53
CA SER A 86 11.09 -8.00 15.10
C SER A 86 10.01 -7.06 14.60
N CYS A 87 9.04 -7.60 13.86
CA CYS A 87 7.91 -6.85 13.30
C CYS A 87 6.80 -6.55 14.33
N THR A 88 7.13 -6.46 15.62
CA THR A 88 6.16 -6.20 16.67
C THR A 88 5.86 -4.69 16.75
N PRO A 89 4.62 -4.20 16.65
CA PRO A 89 4.35 -2.76 16.65
C PRO A 89 4.40 -2.18 18.08
N SER A 90 5.54 -2.29 18.76
CA SER A 90 5.73 -1.76 20.12
C SER A 90 6.33 -0.35 20.14
N SER A 91 6.82 0.11 18.99
CA SER A 91 7.46 1.41 18.81
C SER A 91 6.94 2.11 17.55
N PRO A 92 6.83 3.46 17.56
CA PRO A 92 6.52 4.24 16.36
C PRO A 92 7.56 4.12 15.24
N PHE A 93 8.72 3.53 15.52
CA PHE A 93 9.80 3.32 14.55
C PHE A 93 9.74 1.98 13.85
N VAL A 94 8.67 1.21 14.08
CA VAL A 94 8.38 -0.04 13.38
C VAL A 94 7.09 0.13 12.59
N PHE A 95 7.16 -0.12 11.29
CA PHE A 95 6.01 -0.10 10.40
C PHE A 95 5.65 -1.52 9.96
N THR A 96 4.38 -1.88 10.14
CA THR A 96 3.81 -3.14 9.65
C THR A 96 2.63 -2.83 8.72
N PRO A 97 2.57 -3.42 7.53
CA PRO A 97 1.44 -3.23 6.63
C PRO A 97 0.18 -3.91 7.20
N ASP A 98 -0.96 -3.23 7.08
CA ASP A 98 -2.26 -3.77 7.50
C ASP A 98 -2.72 -4.95 6.63
N TRP A 99 -2.34 -4.92 5.34
CA TRP A 99 -2.79 -5.86 4.32
C TRP A 99 -1.68 -6.81 3.90
N ARG A 100 -1.88 -8.12 4.11
CA ARG A 100 -0.90 -9.17 3.74
C ARG A 100 -0.80 -9.41 2.23
N ASP A 101 -1.81 -8.99 1.46
CA ASP A 101 -1.79 -9.10 -0.01
C ASP A 101 -0.81 -8.11 -0.68
N VAL A 102 -0.34 -7.10 0.06
CA VAL A 102 0.65 -6.14 -0.43
C VAL A 102 2.05 -6.65 -0.11
N VAL A 103 2.85 -6.90 -1.14
CA VAL A 103 4.23 -7.36 -1.04
C VAL A 103 5.20 -6.21 -1.32
N LEU A 104 6.32 -6.21 -0.60
CA LEU A 104 7.46 -5.36 -0.91
C LEU A 104 8.23 -6.00 -2.06
N ALA A 105 8.14 -5.40 -3.25
CA ALA A 105 8.76 -5.92 -4.46
C ALA A 105 10.23 -5.51 -4.59
N ASP A 106 10.58 -4.28 -4.20
CA ASP A 106 11.94 -3.76 -4.27
C ASP A 106 12.14 -2.62 -3.27
N ILE A 107 13.38 -2.42 -2.83
CA ILE A 107 13.77 -1.32 -1.95
C ILE A 107 15.25 -0.99 -2.15
N THR A 108 15.58 0.31 -2.16
CA THR A 108 16.98 0.73 -2.10
C THR A 108 17.60 0.30 -0.76
N PRO A 109 18.67 -0.51 -0.77
CA PRO A 109 19.34 -0.91 0.45
C PRO A 109 19.79 0.32 1.25
N SER A 110 19.72 0.24 2.58
CA SER A 110 20.17 1.30 3.49
C SER A 110 19.54 2.68 3.24
N LEU A 111 18.29 2.72 2.76
CA LEU A 111 17.51 3.96 2.73
C LEU A 111 17.54 4.59 4.14
N ALA A 112 17.93 5.86 4.23
CA ALA A 112 18.15 6.50 5.53
C ALA A 112 17.74 7.96 5.52
N PHE A 113 17.35 8.46 6.68
CA PHE A 113 17.15 9.88 6.95
C PHE A 113 18.19 10.36 7.96
N PHE A 114 18.82 11.48 7.64
CA PHE A 114 19.86 12.07 8.47
C PHE A 114 19.34 13.33 9.13
N GLY A 115 19.53 13.43 10.45
CA GLY A 115 19.07 14.61 11.19
C GLY A 115 19.80 15.88 10.78
N LEU A 116 21.09 15.74 10.47
CA LEU A 116 21.92 16.83 10.00
C LEU A 116 21.43 17.32 8.62
N ARG A 117 21.03 18.59 8.57
CA ARG A 117 20.53 19.29 7.36
C ARG A 117 19.24 18.70 6.76
N ASN A 118 18.52 17.84 7.49
CA ASN A 118 17.29 17.21 7.03
C ASN A 118 17.44 16.55 5.65
N THR A 119 18.48 15.74 5.50
CA THR A 119 18.83 15.07 4.23
C THR A 119 18.44 13.59 4.29
N ALA A 120 18.40 12.95 3.12
CA ALA A 120 18.13 11.53 3.05
C ALA A 120 19.10 10.85 2.09
N TRP A 121 19.36 9.57 2.32
CA TRP A 121 19.92 8.72 1.29
C TRP A 121 18.85 8.48 0.23
N ALA A 122 19.11 8.95 -1.00
CA ALA A 122 18.14 8.85 -2.08
C ALA A 122 17.86 7.38 -2.43
N GLY A 123 16.62 7.09 -2.81
CA GLY A 123 16.23 5.73 -3.15
C GLY A 123 14.75 5.60 -3.48
N HIS A 124 14.30 4.35 -3.56
CA HIS A 124 12.92 4.00 -3.85
C HIS A 124 12.46 2.78 -3.06
N ILE A 125 11.14 2.67 -2.93
CA ILE A 125 10.44 1.51 -2.38
C ILE A 125 9.34 1.14 -3.38
N VAL A 126 9.23 -0.12 -3.76
CA VAL A 126 8.18 -0.62 -4.67
C VAL A 126 7.27 -1.57 -3.93
N LEU A 127 5.99 -1.22 -3.89
CA LEU A 127 4.92 -2.03 -3.33
C LEU A 127 4.09 -2.63 -4.47
N LYS A 128 3.70 -3.88 -4.33
CA LYS A 128 2.95 -4.62 -5.36
C LYS A 128 1.81 -5.41 -4.74
N ASN A 129 0.72 -5.55 -5.47
CA ASN A 129 -0.27 -6.60 -5.21
C ASN A 129 -0.88 -7.10 -6.53
N ALA A 130 -2.00 -7.84 -6.45
CA ALA A 130 -2.70 -8.36 -7.63
C ALA A 130 -3.27 -7.26 -8.56
N ALA A 131 -3.50 -6.05 -8.05
CA ALA A 131 -4.09 -4.97 -8.83
C ALA A 131 -3.07 -4.08 -9.55
N GLY A 132 -1.81 -4.02 -9.07
CA GLY A 132 -0.79 -3.16 -9.66
C GLY A 132 0.43 -2.93 -8.77
N GLU A 133 1.13 -1.83 -9.04
CA GLU A 133 2.38 -1.47 -8.38
C GLU A 133 2.47 0.04 -8.11
N TRP A 134 2.88 0.40 -6.90
CA TRP A 134 3.20 1.76 -6.48
C TRP A 134 4.67 1.88 -6.14
N ARG A 135 5.29 2.98 -6.57
CA ARG A 135 6.68 3.31 -6.28
C ARG A 135 6.75 4.57 -5.44
N LEU A 136 7.36 4.46 -4.27
CA LEU A 136 7.76 5.60 -3.47
C LEU A 136 9.17 6.00 -3.86
N VAL A 137 9.41 7.29 -4.06
CA VAL A 137 10.73 7.83 -4.39
C VAL A 137 11.13 8.85 -3.35
N VAL A 138 12.33 8.67 -2.80
CA VAL A 138 12.95 9.58 -1.82
C VAL A 138 14.11 10.29 -2.49
N SER A 139 14.07 11.62 -2.52
CA SER A 139 15.19 12.43 -3.01
C SER A 139 16.28 12.56 -1.95
N SER A 140 17.47 13.00 -2.36
CA SER A 140 18.57 13.30 -1.43
C SER A 140 18.26 14.41 -0.41
N TRP A 141 17.26 15.24 -0.69
CA TRP A 141 16.75 16.29 0.19
C TRP A 141 15.60 15.80 1.10
N GLY A 142 15.35 14.49 1.16
CA GLY A 142 14.29 13.92 1.99
C GLY A 142 12.86 14.16 1.49
N ARG A 143 12.69 14.53 0.20
CA ARG A 143 11.34 14.65 -0.39
C ARG A 143 10.85 13.27 -0.78
N ILE A 144 9.72 12.87 -0.20
CA ILE A 144 9.07 11.58 -0.46
C ILE A 144 7.89 11.83 -1.40
N ARG A 145 7.85 11.10 -2.52
CA ARG A 145 6.77 11.16 -3.52
C ARG A 145 6.19 9.79 -3.78
N LEU A 146 4.91 9.75 -4.13
CA LEU A 146 4.23 8.53 -4.55
C LEU A 146 4.05 8.57 -6.07
N CYS A 147 4.52 7.55 -6.77
CA CYS A 147 4.40 7.43 -8.23
C CYS A 147 3.72 6.11 -8.57
N GLU A 148 2.65 6.16 -9.39
CA GLU A 148 2.06 4.94 -9.93
C GLU A 148 2.96 4.40 -11.04
N ARG A 149 3.21 3.09 -11.09
CA ARG A 149 4.18 2.54 -12.08
C ARG A 149 3.76 2.79 -13.53
N ASN A 150 2.46 2.91 -13.80
CA ASN A 150 1.96 3.14 -15.15
C ASN A 150 2.09 4.60 -15.60
N GLU A 151 2.43 5.50 -14.67
CA GLU A 151 2.59 6.93 -14.92
C GLU A 151 3.93 7.42 -14.35
N ALA A 152 5.03 6.94 -14.94
CA ALA A 152 6.38 7.45 -14.61
C ALA A 152 6.54 8.98 -14.79
N ALA A 153 5.51 9.68 -15.29
CA ALA A 153 5.44 11.13 -15.48
C ALA A 153 4.62 11.89 -14.41
N THR A 154 3.76 11.24 -13.62
CA THR A 154 2.88 11.90 -12.63
C THR A 154 3.11 11.32 -11.24
N CYS A 155 4.14 11.87 -10.57
CA CYS A 155 4.36 11.63 -9.14
C CYS A 155 3.60 12.68 -8.31
N GLN A 156 2.83 12.23 -7.32
CA GLN A 156 2.12 13.08 -6.35
C GLN A 156 2.91 13.23 -5.04
#